data_AF-A0A2T0YRG3-F1
#
_entry.id   AF-A0A2T0YRG3-F1
#
_cell.length_a   1.000
_cell.length_b   1.000
_cell.length_c   1.000
_cell.angle_alpha   90.00
_cell.angle_beta   90.00
_cell.angle_gamma   90.00
#
_symmetry.space_group_name_H-M   'P 1'
#
loop_
_entity.id
_entity.type
_entity.pdbx_description
1 polymer ?
#
loop_
_entity_poly.entity_id
_entity_poly.type
_entity_poly.pdbx_seq_one_letter_code
_entity_poly.pdbx_strand_id
1 'polypeptide(L)'
;MSALTDRHPSGAPAPETHPGEARPGSHSAAQVSLVMGSNSDWPVMKAAAQVLDEFGISFEADVVSAHRMAEEMISYGKTAHERGIRVIIAGAGGAAHLPGMLASVTPLPVIGVPVPLKYLDGMDSLLSIVQMPAGVPVATVSVGGARNAGLLAVRTLAAGDSAQAAQLREKLLDFQKSLAAEAHAKGAALREEAAELGTYRTR
;
A
#
# COMPACT_ATOMS: atom_id res chain seq x y z
N MET A 1 37.11 42.72 -49.57
CA MET A 1 36.65 43.22 -48.25
C MET A 1 35.13 43.29 -48.31
N SER A 2 34.28 42.55 -47.60
CA SER A 2 34.38 41.54 -46.56
C SER A 2 33.17 40.61 -46.76
N ALA A 3 33.37 39.30 -46.63
CA ALA A 3 32.33 38.29 -46.84
C ALA A 3 31.75 37.81 -45.51
N LEU A 4 30.41 37.73 -45.49
CA LEU A 4 29.56 36.67 -44.95
C LEU A 4 29.69 36.20 -43.48
N THR A 5 28.54 36.39 -42.82
CA THR A 5 27.77 35.44 -41.98
C THR A 5 28.26 35.12 -40.57
N ASP A 6 27.59 35.81 -39.66
CA ASP A 6 26.99 35.36 -38.40
C ASP A 6 26.86 33.83 -38.22
N ARG A 7 27.46 33.31 -37.15
CA ARG A 7 27.29 31.92 -36.69
C ARG A 7 26.86 31.94 -35.23
N HIS A 8 25.60 31.61 -34.99
CA HIS A 8 25.11 31.15 -33.69
C HIS A 8 25.70 29.75 -33.37
N PRO A 9 26.15 29.49 -32.12
CA PRO A 9 26.46 28.14 -31.69
C PRO A 9 25.16 27.38 -31.39
N SER A 10 24.89 26.35 -32.20
CA SER A 10 23.89 25.32 -31.92
C SER A 10 24.30 24.55 -30.66
N GLY A 11 23.50 24.65 -29.60
CA GLY A 11 23.66 23.86 -28.39
C GLY A 11 23.32 22.40 -28.67
N ALA A 12 24.18 21.49 -28.20
CA ALA A 12 23.91 20.06 -28.25
C ALA A 12 22.59 19.75 -27.50
N PRO A 13 21.72 18.87 -28.03
CA PRO A 13 20.53 18.47 -27.30
C PRO A 13 20.93 17.71 -26.03
N ALA A 14 20.24 18.00 -24.92
CA ALA A 14 20.37 17.27 -23.68
C ALA A 14 20.04 15.79 -23.89
N PRO A 15 20.70 14.84 -23.19
CA PRO A 15 20.43 13.42 -23.37
C PRO A 15 18.99 13.11 -22.94
N GLU A 16 18.25 12.49 -23.84
CA GLU A 16 16.91 11.96 -23.59
C GLU A 16 16.99 10.91 -22.46
N THR A 17 16.27 11.15 -21.37
CA THR A 17 16.15 10.17 -20.28
C THR A 17 15.21 9.07 -20.71
N HIS A 18 15.75 7.94 -21.19
CA HIS A 18 15.00 6.71 -21.37
C HIS A 18 14.54 6.16 -20.00
N PRO A 19 13.24 5.88 -19.79
CA PRO A 19 12.78 5.17 -18.60
C PRO A 19 13.06 3.68 -18.81
N GLY A 20 14.22 3.19 -18.35
CA GLY A 20 14.48 1.75 -18.43
C GLY A 20 15.92 1.31 -18.29
N GLU A 21 16.63 1.70 -17.24
CA GLU A 21 17.80 0.91 -16.78
C GLU A 21 17.79 0.79 -15.26
N ALA A 22 17.31 -0.37 -14.79
CA ALA A 22 17.43 -0.78 -13.40
C ALA A 22 18.90 -1.13 -13.10
N ARG A 23 19.45 -0.53 -12.03
CA ARG A 23 20.80 -0.83 -11.53
C ARG A 23 20.89 -2.29 -11.05
N PRO A 24 21.97 -3.04 -11.34
CA PRO A 24 22.13 -4.42 -10.90
C PRO A 24 22.63 -4.46 -9.45
N GLY A 25 21.69 -4.48 -8.51
CA GLY A 25 21.83 -5.16 -7.23
C GLY A 25 20.95 -6.40 -7.28
N SER A 26 21.21 -7.45 -6.51
CA SER A 26 20.36 -8.64 -6.47
C SER A 26 18.97 -8.28 -5.94
N HIS A 27 18.08 -7.80 -6.81
CA HIS A 27 16.72 -7.42 -6.46
C HIS A 27 15.94 -8.70 -6.28
N SER A 28 15.80 -9.14 -5.03
CA SER A 28 14.69 -10.02 -4.68
C SER A 28 13.43 -9.38 -5.25
N ALA A 29 12.75 -10.08 -6.16
CA ALA A 29 11.50 -9.60 -6.75
C ALA A 29 10.55 -9.11 -5.64
N ALA A 30 9.80 -8.04 -5.92
CA ALA A 30 8.83 -7.52 -4.96
C ALA A 30 7.84 -8.64 -4.59
N GLN A 31 7.49 -8.75 -3.31
CA GLN A 31 6.49 -9.71 -2.83
C GLN A 31 5.11 -9.08 -2.72
N VAL A 32 5.05 -7.76 -2.50
CA VAL A 32 3.79 -7.01 -2.38
C VAL A 32 3.75 -5.89 -3.41
N SER A 33 2.63 -5.77 -4.09
CA SER A 33 2.33 -4.65 -4.98
C SER A 33 1.42 -3.66 -4.28
N LEU A 34 1.88 -2.44 -4.04
CA LEU A 34 1.12 -1.34 -3.41
C LEU A 34 0.68 -0.32 -4.46
N VAL A 35 -0.55 -0.44 -4.95
CA VAL A 35 -1.05 0.41 -6.03
C VAL A 35 -2.17 1.35 -5.58
N MET A 36 -2.29 2.48 -6.26
CA MET A 36 -3.34 3.46 -6.00
C MET A 36 -3.84 4.14 -7.27
N GLY A 37 -5.09 4.60 -7.26
CA GLY A 37 -5.70 5.23 -8.44
C GLY A 37 -5.14 6.61 -8.75
N SER A 38 -4.56 7.29 -7.75
CA SER A 38 -3.99 8.64 -7.87
C SER A 38 -2.83 8.83 -6.90
N ASN A 39 -1.84 9.67 -7.28
CA ASN A 39 -0.76 10.05 -6.37
C ASN A 39 -1.27 10.79 -5.10
N SER A 40 -2.45 11.40 -5.17
CA SER A 40 -3.13 12.02 -4.02
C SER A 40 -3.51 11.01 -2.92
N ASP A 41 -3.54 9.71 -3.24
CA ASP A 41 -3.85 8.65 -2.29
C ASP A 41 -2.61 8.26 -1.46
N TRP A 42 -1.40 8.60 -1.94
CA TRP A 42 -0.12 8.24 -1.30
C TRP A 42 -0.02 8.62 0.18
N PRO A 43 -0.47 9.81 0.65
CA PRO A 43 -0.43 10.14 2.08
C PRO A 43 -1.13 9.11 2.96
N VAL A 44 -2.21 8.48 2.47
CA VAL A 44 -2.90 7.37 3.16
C VAL A 44 -2.11 6.08 2.95
N MET A 45 -1.83 5.73 1.70
CA MET A 45 -1.25 4.43 1.34
C MET A 45 0.18 4.22 1.85
N LYS A 46 0.93 5.29 2.13
CA LYS A 46 2.28 5.25 2.71
C LYS A 46 2.34 4.46 4.02
N ALA A 47 1.26 4.46 4.81
CA ALA A 47 1.21 3.68 6.04
C ALA A 47 1.28 2.16 5.79
N ALA A 48 0.82 1.67 4.62
CA ALA A 48 1.03 0.28 4.21
C ALA A 48 2.51 0.01 3.90
N ALA A 49 3.14 0.90 3.11
CA ALA A 49 4.57 0.81 2.77
C ALA A 49 5.46 0.77 4.01
N GLN A 50 5.17 1.61 5.01
CA GLN A 50 5.89 1.64 6.28
C GLN A 50 5.81 0.32 7.04
N VAL A 51 4.65 -0.34 7.05
CA VAL A 51 4.51 -1.66 7.68
C VAL A 51 5.28 -2.73 6.89
N LEU A 52 5.24 -2.68 5.56
CA LEU A 52 6.00 -3.63 4.73
C LEU A 52 7.51 -3.49 5.00
N ASP A 53 8.01 -2.26 5.10
CA ASP A 53 9.40 -1.95 5.46
C ASP A 53 9.73 -2.43 6.90
N GLU A 54 8.88 -2.14 7.89
CA GLU A 54 9.03 -2.58 9.29
C GLU A 54 9.20 -4.11 9.40
N PHE A 55 8.47 -4.87 8.59
CA PHE A 55 8.54 -6.33 8.59
C PHE A 55 9.61 -6.90 7.63
N GLY A 56 10.26 -6.05 6.84
CA GLY A 56 11.30 -6.43 5.87
C GLY A 56 10.75 -7.18 4.66
N ILE A 57 9.55 -6.81 4.19
CA ILE A 57 8.91 -7.37 3.00
C ILE A 57 9.20 -6.47 1.81
N SER A 58 9.75 -7.04 0.73
CA SER A 58 9.98 -6.29 -0.50
C SER A 58 8.66 -5.90 -1.14
N PHE A 59 8.54 -4.64 -1.55
CA PHE A 59 7.35 -4.14 -2.21
C PHE A 59 7.68 -3.19 -3.36
N GLU A 60 6.76 -3.10 -4.31
CA GLU A 60 6.71 -2.06 -5.33
C GLU A 60 5.52 -1.13 -5.05
N ALA A 61 5.60 0.12 -5.48
CA ALA A 61 4.51 1.07 -5.36
C ALA A 61 4.34 1.90 -6.64
N ASP A 62 3.11 2.03 -7.14
CA ASP A 62 2.83 2.76 -8.38
C ASP A 62 1.39 3.31 -8.44
N VAL A 63 1.14 4.22 -9.37
CA VAL A 63 -0.18 4.71 -9.73
C VAL A 63 -0.76 3.85 -10.85
N VAL A 64 -1.85 3.15 -10.55
CA VAL A 64 -2.60 2.32 -11.51
C VAL A 64 -4.07 2.71 -11.44
N SER A 65 -4.56 3.42 -12.46
CA SER A 65 -5.90 4.01 -12.42
C SER A 65 -6.92 3.18 -13.20
N ALA A 66 -7.83 2.48 -12.50
CA ALA A 66 -8.89 1.70 -13.13
C ALA A 66 -9.75 2.47 -14.15
N HIS A 67 -9.98 3.78 -13.91
CA HIS A 67 -10.81 4.61 -14.78
C HIS A 67 -10.06 5.31 -15.92
N ARG A 68 -8.73 5.38 -15.85
CA ARG A 68 -7.91 6.21 -16.77
C ARG A 68 -6.83 5.42 -17.51
N MET A 69 -6.50 4.23 -17.00
CA MET A 69 -5.45 3.32 -17.46
C MET A 69 -6.00 1.89 -17.40
N ALA A 70 -7.16 1.66 -18.01
CA ALA A 70 -7.91 0.42 -17.81
C ALA A 70 -7.17 -0.79 -18.39
N GLU A 71 -6.56 -0.66 -19.58
CA GLU A 71 -5.81 -1.73 -20.22
C GLU A 71 -4.53 -2.06 -19.45
N GLU A 72 -3.83 -1.04 -18.98
CA GLU A 72 -2.62 -1.19 -18.16
C GLU A 72 -2.94 -1.82 -16.82
N MET A 73 -4.03 -1.42 -16.17
CA MET A 73 -4.50 -2.02 -14.92
C MET A 73 -4.85 -3.51 -15.12
N ILE A 74 -5.51 -3.86 -16.22
CA ILE A 74 -5.81 -5.26 -16.57
C ILE A 74 -4.51 -6.04 -16.77
N SER A 75 -3.57 -5.50 -17.56
CA SER A 75 -2.27 -6.12 -17.83
C SER A 75 -1.46 -6.32 -16.54
N TYR A 76 -1.46 -5.30 -15.67
CA TYR A 76 -0.82 -5.29 -14.36
C TYR A 76 -1.35 -6.43 -13.49
N GLY A 77 -2.67 -6.55 -13.35
CA GLY A 77 -3.29 -7.58 -12.52
C GLY A 77 -3.09 -9.00 -13.08
N LYS A 78 -3.19 -9.18 -14.40
CA LYS A 78 -2.98 -10.50 -15.05
C LYS A 78 -1.57 -11.03 -14.82
N THR A 79 -0.56 -10.18 -14.97
CA THR A 79 0.86 -10.58 -14.93
C THR A 79 1.46 -10.54 -13.53
N ALA A 80 0.81 -9.92 -12.54
CA ALA A 80 1.37 -9.76 -11.18
C ALA A 80 1.88 -11.07 -10.56
N HIS A 81 1.11 -12.16 -10.70
CA HIS A 81 1.49 -13.47 -10.14
C HIS A 81 2.73 -14.08 -10.79
N GLU A 82 3.03 -13.71 -12.03
CA GLU A 82 4.21 -14.17 -12.78
C GLU A 82 5.47 -13.39 -12.37
N ARG A 83 5.31 -12.17 -11.84
CA ARG A 83 6.40 -11.27 -11.41
C ARG A 83 6.91 -11.57 -9.99
N GLY A 84 6.40 -12.61 -9.34
CA GLY A 84 6.74 -12.96 -7.95
C GLY A 84 5.90 -12.24 -6.89
N ILE A 85 4.94 -11.40 -7.29
CA ILE A 85 3.98 -10.77 -6.37
C ILE A 85 3.14 -11.85 -5.71
N ARG A 86 2.91 -11.71 -4.41
CA ARG A 86 2.15 -12.62 -3.56
C ARG A 86 0.88 -12.00 -3.00
N VAL A 87 0.86 -10.67 -2.84
CA VAL A 87 -0.29 -9.90 -2.36
C VAL A 87 -0.35 -8.56 -3.09
N ILE A 88 -1.55 -8.11 -3.44
CA ILE A 88 -1.78 -6.76 -3.96
C ILE A 88 -2.52 -5.96 -2.88
N ILE A 89 -2.02 -4.78 -2.56
CA ILE A 89 -2.71 -3.77 -1.76
C ILE A 89 -3.13 -2.65 -2.71
N ALA A 90 -4.43 -2.38 -2.81
CA ALA A 90 -4.99 -1.39 -3.72
C ALA A 90 -5.78 -0.32 -2.96
N GLY A 91 -5.40 0.96 -3.15
CA GLY A 91 -6.09 2.12 -2.60
C GLY A 91 -6.92 2.86 -3.64
N ALA A 92 -8.15 3.22 -3.31
CA ALA A 92 -8.98 4.10 -4.15
C ALA A 92 -10.07 4.81 -3.31
N GLY A 93 -10.47 6.00 -3.76
CA GLY A 93 -11.54 6.80 -3.16
C GLY A 93 -12.72 7.03 -4.09
N GLY A 94 -13.88 7.39 -3.52
CA GLY A 94 -15.12 7.65 -4.24
C GLY A 94 -15.74 6.38 -4.82
N ALA A 95 -15.97 6.37 -6.14
CA ALA A 95 -16.32 5.17 -6.90
C ALA A 95 -15.08 4.26 -7.06
N ALA A 96 -14.67 3.63 -5.95
CA ALA A 96 -13.36 3.03 -5.75
C ALA A 96 -13.22 1.65 -6.41
N HIS A 97 -13.12 1.60 -7.74
CA HIS A 97 -13.13 0.33 -8.50
C HIS A 97 -11.79 -0.42 -8.58
N LEU A 98 -10.66 0.24 -8.27
CA LEU A 98 -9.34 -0.36 -8.47
C LEU A 98 -9.17 -1.73 -7.77
N PRO A 99 -9.51 -1.91 -6.47
CA PRO A 99 -9.32 -3.20 -5.81
C PRO A 99 -10.16 -4.32 -6.43
N GLY A 100 -11.44 -4.06 -6.71
CA GLY A 100 -12.35 -5.05 -7.31
C GLY A 100 -11.94 -5.44 -8.73
N MET A 101 -11.52 -4.47 -9.54
CA MET A 101 -11.05 -4.72 -10.90
C MET A 101 -9.76 -5.55 -10.91
N LEU A 102 -8.78 -5.24 -10.06
CA LEU A 102 -7.57 -6.06 -9.94
C LEU A 102 -7.90 -7.48 -9.48
N ALA A 103 -8.78 -7.64 -8.50
CA ALA A 103 -9.22 -8.96 -8.02
C ALA A 103 -9.90 -9.79 -9.13
N SER A 104 -10.57 -9.14 -10.08
CA SER A 104 -11.24 -9.84 -11.20
C SER A 104 -10.28 -10.41 -12.25
N VAL A 105 -9.01 -9.98 -12.27
CA VAL A 105 -8.05 -10.33 -13.32
C VAL A 105 -6.78 -11.01 -12.80
N THR A 106 -6.71 -11.31 -11.49
CA THR A 106 -5.54 -11.91 -10.86
C THR A 106 -5.94 -13.05 -9.93
N PRO A 107 -5.13 -14.13 -9.82
CA PRO A 107 -5.37 -15.18 -8.83
C PRO A 107 -4.88 -14.79 -7.43
N LEU A 108 -4.17 -13.66 -7.29
CA LEU A 108 -3.58 -13.23 -6.03
C LEU A 108 -4.63 -12.64 -5.08
N PRO A 109 -4.42 -12.73 -3.75
CA PRO A 109 -5.22 -11.99 -2.80
C PRO A 109 -5.05 -10.48 -3.01
N VAL A 110 -6.19 -9.77 -3.12
CA VAL A 110 -6.25 -8.32 -3.19
C VAL A 110 -6.84 -7.74 -1.90
N ILE A 111 -6.09 -6.83 -1.29
CA ILE A 111 -6.49 -6.08 -0.10
C ILE A 111 -6.92 -4.69 -0.54
N GLY A 112 -8.17 -4.32 -0.27
CA GLY A 112 -8.72 -3.03 -0.64
C GLY A 112 -8.66 -2.02 0.50
N VAL A 113 -8.09 -0.85 0.26
CA VAL A 113 -8.08 0.29 1.19
C VAL A 113 -9.05 1.37 0.68
N PRO A 114 -10.19 1.59 1.36
CA PRO A 114 -11.06 2.71 1.04
C PRO A 114 -10.38 4.03 1.44
N VAL A 115 -10.04 4.86 0.47
CA VAL A 115 -9.40 6.16 0.70
C VAL A 115 -10.49 7.21 0.87
N PRO A 116 -10.58 7.91 2.02
CA PRO A 116 -11.58 8.94 2.21
C PRO A 116 -11.33 10.12 1.28
N LEU A 117 -12.40 10.61 0.63
CA LEU A 117 -12.40 11.85 -0.13
C LEU A 117 -13.04 12.98 0.70
N LYS A 118 -13.21 14.15 0.09
CA LYS A 118 -13.77 15.35 0.74
C LYS A 118 -15.19 15.14 1.30
N TYR A 119 -15.98 14.30 0.65
CA TYR A 119 -17.38 14.07 1.01
C TYR A 119 -17.60 12.61 1.39
N LEU A 120 -18.64 12.36 2.19
CA LEU A 120 -19.10 11.03 2.61
C LEU A 120 -18.10 10.25 3.49
N ASP A 121 -17.02 10.88 3.95
CA ASP A 121 -16.03 10.30 4.88
C ASP A 121 -15.52 8.91 4.48
N GLY A 122 -15.46 8.64 3.17
CA GLY A 122 -15.04 7.36 2.61
C GLY A 122 -16.08 6.23 2.66
N MET A 123 -17.34 6.50 3.03
CA MET A 123 -18.44 5.52 2.97
C MET A 123 -18.70 5.05 1.53
N ASP A 124 -18.65 5.96 0.57
CA ASP A 124 -18.74 5.66 -0.87
C ASP A 124 -17.62 4.69 -1.31
N SER A 125 -16.41 4.96 -0.85
CA SER A 125 -15.21 4.20 -1.11
C SER A 125 -15.31 2.81 -0.48
N LEU A 126 -15.79 2.74 0.77
CA LEU A 126 -15.98 1.50 1.51
C LEU A 126 -16.96 0.59 0.80
N LEU A 127 -18.15 1.09 0.48
CA LEU A 127 -19.20 0.31 -0.16
C LEU A 127 -18.81 -0.11 -1.59
N SER A 128 -18.06 0.74 -2.31
CA SER A 128 -17.53 0.40 -3.64
C SER A 128 -16.53 -0.76 -3.63
N ILE A 129 -15.81 -0.97 -2.52
CA ILE A 129 -14.77 -2.00 -2.40
C ILE A 129 -15.30 -3.26 -1.73
N VAL A 130 -16.07 -3.14 -0.64
CA VAL A 130 -16.45 -4.30 0.20
C VAL A 130 -17.60 -5.12 -0.38
N GLN A 131 -18.49 -4.52 -1.15
CA GLN A 131 -19.71 -5.18 -1.66
C GLN A 131 -19.47 -5.96 -2.96
N MET A 132 -18.34 -6.65 -3.06
CA MET A 132 -18.06 -7.50 -4.22
C MET A 132 -19.10 -8.64 -4.32
N PRO A 133 -19.59 -8.96 -5.53
CA PRO A 133 -20.46 -10.11 -5.72
C PRO A 133 -19.71 -11.43 -5.49
N ALA A 134 -20.46 -12.51 -5.33
CA ALA A 134 -19.89 -13.84 -5.17
C ALA A 134 -18.96 -14.22 -6.35
N GLY A 135 -17.78 -14.76 -6.03
CA GLY A 135 -16.80 -15.24 -7.00
C GLY A 135 -15.53 -14.39 -7.13
N VAL A 136 -15.57 -13.10 -6.78
CA VAL A 136 -14.41 -12.19 -6.89
C VAL A 136 -14.19 -11.44 -5.57
N PRO A 137 -13.54 -12.05 -4.57
CA PRO A 137 -13.41 -11.44 -3.25
C PRO A 137 -12.35 -10.34 -3.21
N VAL A 138 -12.58 -9.33 -2.38
CA VAL A 138 -11.58 -8.34 -1.95
C VAL A 138 -11.53 -8.35 -0.42
N ALA A 139 -10.33 -8.41 0.16
CA ALA A 139 -10.13 -8.28 1.59
C ALA A 139 -10.11 -6.79 1.98
N THR A 140 -11.28 -6.23 2.30
CA THR A 140 -11.41 -4.80 2.58
C THR A 140 -11.05 -4.47 4.02
N VAL A 141 -10.19 -3.47 4.22
CA VAL A 141 -9.87 -2.91 5.55
C VAL A 141 -10.72 -1.67 5.85
N SER A 142 -10.56 -1.08 7.04
CA SER A 142 -11.24 0.17 7.42
C SER A 142 -10.93 1.31 6.44
N VAL A 143 -11.82 2.31 6.39
CA VAL A 143 -11.53 3.58 5.68
C VAL A 143 -10.21 4.17 6.20
N GLY A 144 -9.34 4.58 5.27
CA GLY A 144 -7.98 5.07 5.58
C GLY A 144 -7.04 4.02 6.18
N GLY A 145 -7.46 2.76 6.29
CA GLY A 145 -6.80 1.69 7.03
C GLY A 145 -5.55 1.10 6.37
N ALA A 146 -4.76 1.89 5.64
CA ALA A 146 -3.59 1.41 4.90
C ALA A 146 -2.56 0.69 5.79
N ARG A 147 -2.35 1.15 7.02
CA ARG A 147 -1.50 0.45 8.00
C ARG A 147 -1.98 -0.99 8.23
N ASN A 148 -3.29 -1.18 8.39
CA ASN A 148 -3.88 -2.50 8.56
C ASN A 148 -3.82 -3.33 7.27
N ALA A 149 -3.86 -2.71 6.09
CA ALA A 149 -3.63 -3.42 4.84
C ALA A 149 -2.20 -3.97 4.73
N GLY A 150 -1.20 -3.19 5.14
CA GLY A 150 0.18 -3.66 5.29
C GLY A 150 0.28 -4.85 6.25
N LEU A 151 -0.31 -4.73 7.44
CA LEU A 151 -0.32 -5.81 8.44
C LEU A 151 -1.06 -7.06 7.95
N LEU A 152 -2.16 -6.89 7.21
CA LEU A 152 -2.89 -8.01 6.63
C LEU A 152 -2.07 -8.69 5.53
N ALA A 153 -1.33 -7.94 4.70
CA ALA A 153 -0.38 -8.54 3.75
C ALA A 153 0.72 -9.33 4.47
N VAL A 154 1.27 -8.82 5.57
CA VAL A 154 2.24 -9.55 6.41
C VAL A 154 1.63 -10.86 6.92
N ARG A 155 0.40 -10.80 7.46
CA ARG A 155 -0.31 -12.00 7.95
C ARG A 155 -0.56 -13.02 6.84
N THR A 156 -0.93 -12.56 5.64
CA THR A 156 -1.13 -13.42 4.46
C THR A 156 0.17 -14.14 4.09
N LEU A 157 1.31 -13.45 4.07
CA LEU A 157 2.62 -14.06 3.81
C LEU A 157 3.05 -15.01 4.94
N ALA A 158 2.80 -14.63 6.20
CA ALA A 158 3.13 -15.40 7.39
C ALA A 158 2.30 -16.69 7.52
N ALA A 159 1.18 -16.83 6.79
CA ALA A 159 0.32 -18.01 6.83
C ALA A 159 0.90 -19.22 6.05
N GLY A 160 1.94 -19.03 5.25
CA GLY A 160 2.59 -20.12 4.52
C GLY A 160 3.57 -20.95 5.35
N ASP A 161 4.17 -21.97 4.75
CA ASP A 161 5.06 -22.94 5.43
C ASP A 161 6.56 -22.68 5.21
N SER A 162 6.92 -21.56 4.57
CA SER A 162 8.33 -21.22 4.32
C SER A 162 9.05 -20.77 5.58
N ALA A 163 10.39 -20.83 5.57
CA ALA A 163 11.21 -20.26 6.64
C ALA A 163 10.94 -18.76 6.84
N GLN A 164 10.72 -18.01 5.75
CA GLN A 164 10.31 -16.60 5.82
C GLN A 164 8.96 -16.44 6.52
N ALA A 165 7.98 -17.29 6.20
CA ALA A 165 6.67 -17.23 6.84
C ALA A 165 6.76 -17.50 8.35
N ALA A 166 7.58 -18.46 8.78
CA ALA A 166 7.87 -18.70 10.19
C ALA A 166 8.48 -17.46 10.88
N GLN A 167 9.47 -16.81 10.25
CA GLN A 167 10.06 -15.58 10.78
C GLN A 167 9.04 -14.44 10.90
N LEU A 168 8.17 -14.27 9.90
CA LEU A 168 7.11 -13.27 9.94
C LEU A 168 6.10 -13.55 11.06
N ARG A 169 5.77 -14.82 11.34
CA ARG A 169 4.92 -15.20 12.48
C ARG A 169 5.52 -14.77 13.81
N GLU A 170 6.81 -15.03 14.03
CA GLU A 170 7.50 -14.60 15.25
C GLU A 170 7.50 -13.06 15.40
N LYS A 171 7.82 -12.34 14.32
CA LYS A 171 7.75 -10.85 14.32
C LYS A 171 6.33 -10.36 14.66
N LEU A 172 5.29 -11.00 14.14
CA LEU A 172 3.90 -10.65 14.45
C LEU A 172 3.53 -10.94 15.91
N LEU A 173 4.02 -12.03 16.50
CA LEU A 173 3.81 -12.33 17.93
C LEU A 173 4.49 -11.27 18.81
N ASP A 174 5.70 -10.86 18.48
CA ASP A 174 6.40 -9.80 19.21
C ASP A 174 5.73 -8.44 19.04
N PHE A 175 5.25 -8.13 17.84
CA PHE A 175 4.43 -6.95 17.58
C PHE A 175 3.13 -6.95 18.41
N GLN A 176 2.47 -8.11 18.60
CA GLN A 176 1.29 -8.20 19.47
C GLN A 176 1.63 -7.94 20.94
N LYS A 177 2.76 -8.47 21.43
CA LYS A 177 3.24 -8.20 22.79
C LYS A 177 3.54 -6.71 22.99
N SER A 178 4.16 -6.05 22.00
CA SER A 178 4.47 -4.62 22.09
C SER A 178 3.22 -3.75 22.14
N LEU A 179 2.19 -4.06 21.34
CA LEU A 179 0.89 -3.38 21.40
C LEU A 179 0.23 -3.51 22.79
N ALA A 180 0.28 -4.70 23.39
CA ALA A 180 -0.25 -4.91 24.73
C ALA A 180 0.52 -4.09 25.77
N ALA A 181 1.86 -4.10 25.70
CA ALA A 181 2.70 -3.31 26.59
C ALA A 181 2.43 -1.80 26.46
N GLU A 182 2.27 -1.29 25.23
CA GLU A 182 1.92 0.11 24.97
C GLU A 182 0.55 0.47 25.58
N ALA A 183 -0.46 -0.39 25.42
CA ALA A 183 -1.78 -0.19 25.99
C ALA A 183 -1.75 -0.18 27.53
N HIS A 184 -0.98 -1.08 28.15
CA HIS A 184 -0.79 -1.11 29.60
C HIS A 184 -0.11 0.17 30.11
N ALA A 185 0.94 0.63 29.42
CA ALA A 185 1.65 1.86 29.77
C ALA A 185 0.75 3.10 29.66
N LYS A 186 -0.01 3.24 28.57
CA LYS A 186 -1.00 4.33 28.41
C LYS A 186 -2.08 4.26 29.49
N GLY A 187 -2.55 3.06 29.82
CA GLY A 187 -3.53 2.87 30.88
C GLY A 187 -2.99 3.24 32.27
N ALA A 188 -1.71 2.98 32.54
CA ALA A 188 -1.05 3.40 33.79
C ALA A 188 -0.94 4.93 33.87
N ALA A 189 -0.42 5.57 32.83
CA ALA A 189 -0.29 7.02 32.75
C ALA A 189 -1.65 7.73 32.95
N LEU A 190 -2.71 7.23 32.32
CA LEU A 190 -4.08 7.76 32.50
C LEU A 190 -4.54 7.66 33.96
N ARG A 191 -4.21 6.59 34.67
CA ARG A 191 -4.61 6.43 36.08
C ARG A 191 -3.80 7.32 37.01
N GLU A 192 -2.53 7.56 36.71
CA GLU A 192 -1.70 8.52 37.43
C GLU A 192 -2.28 9.94 37.30
N GLU A 193 -2.61 10.37 36.07
CA GLU A 193 -3.26 11.66 35.83
C GLU A 193 -4.62 11.76 36.54
N ALA A 194 -5.44 10.70 36.47
CA ALA A 194 -6.74 10.69 37.14
C ALA A 194 -6.62 10.76 38.68
N ALA A 195 -5.56 10.19 39.27
CA ALA A 195 -5.36 10.19 40.72
C ALA A 195 -5.09 11.59 41.30
N GLU A 196 -4.72 12.56 40.47
CA GLU A 196 -4.59 13.97 40.86
C GLU A 196 -5.95 14.65 41.11
N LEU A 197 -7.04 14.06 40.61
CA LEU A 197 -8.41 14.58 40.76
C LEU A 197 -9.05 14.06 42.06
N GLY A 198 -9.53 14.96 42.93
CA GLY A 198 -10.05 14.59 44.26
C GLY A 198 -11.30 13.68 44.28
N THR A 199 -11.99 13.57 43.15
CA THR A 199 -13.17 12.69 43.00
C THR A 199 -12.83 11.31 42.41
N TYR A 200 -11.58 11.08 41.99
CA TYR A 200 -11.17 9.79 41.44
C TYR A 200 -11.29 8.67 42.47
N ARG A 201 -11.73 7.50 42.02
CA ARG A 201 -11.79 6.27 42.80
C ARG A 201 -11.22 5.15 41.96
N THR A 202 -10.37 4.32 42.55
CA THR A 202 -9.85 3.11 41.89
C THR A 202 -11.00 2.14 41.62
N ARG A 203 -10.98 1.50 40.45
CA ARG A 203 -11.89 0.39 40.14
C ARG A 203 -11.56 -0.84 40.98
#